data_AF-A0A942YHV4-F1
#
_entry.id   AF-A0A942YHV4-F1
#
_cell.length_a   1.000
_cell.length_b   1.000
_cell.length_c   1.000
_cell.angle_alpha   90.00
_cell.angle_beta   90.00
_cell.angle_gamma   90.00
#
_symmetry.space_group_name_H-M   'P 1'
#
loop_
_entity.id
_entity.type
_entity.pdbx_description
1 polymer ?
#
loop_
_entity_poly.entity_id
_entity_poly.type
_entity_poly.pdbx_seq_one_letter_code
_entity_poly.pdbx_strand_id
1 'polypeptide(L)'
;MPITDATHYMYQQVINKLSTGHERTTVQGINTTANMIFKFAIRNKLVKDNPCIDIVIPQTRKTIEEIKKNNIEEKYLELEELEEFLLATLEHGLKYDKE
;
A
#
# COMPACT_ATOMS: atom_id res chain seq x y z
N MET A 1 -2.35 4.52 22.91
CA MET A 1 -3.62 5.26 22.77
C MET A 1 -4.74 4.25 22.69
N PRO A 2 -5.74 4.32 23.58
CA PRO A 2 -6.96 3.51 23.49
C PRO A 2 -7.72 3.75 22.17
N ILE A 3 -8.42 2.74 21.68
CA ILE A 3 -9.23 2.85 20.45
C ILE A 3 -10.39 3.85 20.60
N THR A 4 -10.85 4.07 21.83
CA THR A 4 -11.92 5.02 22.19
C THR A 4 -11.55 6.48 21.97
N ASP A 5 -10.26 6.79 21.98
CA ASP A 5 -9.76 8.17 21.93
C ASP A 5 -9.39 8.58 20.50
N ALA A 6 -9.48 7.64 19.56
CA ALA A 6 -9.21 7.91 18.16
C ALA A 6 -10.31 8.81 17.57
N THR A 7 -9.93 10.04 17.22
CA THR A 7 -10.82 10.98 16.52
C THR A 7 -10.55 10.99 15.02
N HIS A 8 -11.54 11.43 14.24
CA HIS A 8 -11.37 11.63 12.79
C HIS A 8 -10.17 12.53 12.46
N TYR A 9 -10.00 13.64 13.19
CA TYR A 9 -8.86 14.55 13.01
C TYR A 9 -7.51 13.83 13.20
N MET A 10 -7.37 13.07 14.28
CA MET A 10 -6.13 12.34 14.58
C MET A 10 -5.83 11.30 13.52
N TYR A 11 -6.86 10.58 13.07
CA TYR A 11 -6.69 9.60 12.01
C TYR A 11 -6.35 10.25 10.67
N GLN A 12 -6.93 11.40 10.31
CA GLN A 12 -6.56 12.18 9.14
C GLN A 12 -5.09 12.65 9.19
N GLN A 13 -4.58 13.05 10.37
CA GLN A 13 -3.16 13.39 10.54
C GLN A 13 -2.24 12.19 10.27
N VAL A 14 -2.65 10.99 10.73
CA VAL A 14 -1.91 9.75 10.43
C VAL A 14 -1.89 9.47 8.93
N ILE A 15 -3.03 9.59 8.25
CA ILE A 15 -3.12 9.40 6.79
C ILE A 15 -2.24 10.41 6.05
N ASN A 16 -2.30 11.69 6.42
CA ASN A 16 -1.45 12.72 5.82
C ASN A 16 0.04 12.40 5.99
N LYS A 17 0.45 11.96 7.18
CA LYS A 17 1.84 11.56 7.45
C LYS A 17 2.25 10.31 6.67
N LEU A 18 1.36 9.34 6.49
CA LEU A 18 1.66 8.15 5.68
C LEU A 18 1.80 8.51 4.20
N SER A 19 0.96 9.41 3.71
CA SER A 19 0.97 9.87 2.32
C SER A 19 2.24 10.63 1.91
N THR A 20 3.06 11.12 2.84
CA THR A 20 4.34 11.76 2.49
C THR A 20 5.44 10.75 2.16
N GLY A 21 5.31 9.50 2.57
CA GLY A 21 6.38 8.49 2.45
C GLY A 21 5.98 7.18 1.79
N HIS A 22 4.72 7.01 1.42
CA HIS A 22 4.21 5.76 0.86
C HIS A 22 3.41 6.02 -0.41
N GLU A 23 3.44 5.04 -1.31
CA GLU A 23 2.56 5.02 -2.47
C GLU A 23 1.10 5.04 -2.05
N ARG A 24 0.28 5.70 -2.88
CA ARG A 24 -1.13 5.92 -2.56
C ARG A 24 -1.90 4.61 -2.36
N THR A 25 -1.56 3.57 -3.12
CA THR A 25 -2.15 2.23 -3.01
C THR A 25 -1.90 1.61 -1.63
N THR A 26 -0.71 1.78 -1.09
CA THR A 26 -0.35 1.32 0.26
C THR A 26 -1.19 2.05 1.32
N VAL A 27 -1.31 3.38 1.23
CA VAL A 27 -2.13 4.17 2.16
C VAL A 27 -3.61 3.79 2.06
N GLN A 28 -4.12 3.49 0.86
CA GLN A 28 -5.47 2.97 0.66
C GLN A 28 -5.68 1.61 1.33
N GLY A 29 -4.72 0.70 1.21
CA GLY A 29 -4.75 -0.61 1.88
C GLY A 29 -4.77 -0.49 3.40
N ILE A 30 -3.94 0.40 3.96
CA ILE A 30 -3.95 0.74 5.38
C ILE A 30 -5.33 1.27 5.80
N ASN A 31 -5.88 2.24 5.05
CA ASN A 31 -7.17 2.82 5.36
C ASN A 31 -8.32 1.81 5.32
N THR A 32 -8.29 0.91 4.34
CA THR A 32 -9.27 -0.18 4.23
C THR A 32 -9.23 -1.09 5.45
N THR A 33 -8.02 -1.47 5.88
CA THR A 33 -7.83 -2.35 7.05
C THR A 33 -8.25 -1.66 8.35
N ALA A 34 -7.84 -0.41 8.55
CA ALA A 34 -8.24 0.38 9.72
C ALA A 34 -9.77 0.54 9.80
N ASN A 35 -10.43 0.82 8.68
CA ASN A 35 -11.88 0.91 8.61
C ASN A 35 -12.57 -0.41 9.02
N MET A 36 -12.01 -1.56 8.66
CA MET A 36 -12.52 -2.87 9.12
C MET A 36 -12.40 -3.03 10.63
N ILE A 37 -11.27 -2.62 11.22
CA ILE A 37 -11.04 -2.66 12.67
C ILE A 37 -12.04 -1.78 13.41
N PHE A 38 -12.25 -0.54 12.96
CA PHE A 38 -13.24 0.35 13.60
C PHE A 38 -14.68 -0.13 13.42
N LYS A 39 -15.04 -0.69 12.25
CA LYS A 39 -16.35 -1.34 12.07
C LYS A 39 -16.55 -2.48 13.04
N PHE A 40 -15.53 -3.31 13.28
CA PHE A 40 -15.59 -4.37 14.28
C PHE A 40 -15.76 -3.80 15.70
N ALA A 41 -15.02 -2.76 16.05
CA ALA A 41 -15.12 -2.10 17.36
C ALA A 41 -16.52 -1.51 17.61
N ILE A 42 -17.15 -0.90 16.59
CA ILE A 42 -18.53 -0.39 16.66
C ILE A 42 -19.54 -1.51 16.86
N ARG A 43 -19.43 -2.61 16.09
CA ARG A 43 -20.32 -3.79 16.25
C ARG A 43 -20.28 -4.36 17.66
N ASN A 44 -19.11 -4.32 18.30
CA ASN A 44 -18.91 -4.77 19.68
C ASN A 44 -19.11 -3.66 20.72
N LYS A 45 -19.64 -2.50 20.33
CA LYS A 45 -19.93 -1.35 21.22
C LYS A 45 -18.72 -0.84 22.00
N LEU A 46 -17.51 -1.03 21.48
CA LEU A 46 -16.27 -0.52 22.08
C LEU A 46 -16.08 0.97 21.77
N VAL A 47 -16.54 1.42 20.61
CA VAL A 47 -16.51 2.81 20.17
C VAL A 47 -17.84 3.17 19.53
N LYS A 48 -18.21 4.45 19.55
CA LYS A 48 -19.48 4.94 18.98
C LYS A 48 -19.36 5.28 17.50
N ASP A 49 -18.29 5.99 17.15
CA ASP A 49 -18.08 6.55 15.82
C ASP A 49 -16.86 5.93 15.15
N ASN A 50 -16.85 5.94 13.82
CA ASN A 50 -15.73 5.43 13.03
C ASN A 50 -14.86 6.60 12.55
N PRO A 51 -13.61 6.72 13.02
CA PRO A 51 -12.69 7.79 12.61
C PRO A 51 -12.33 7.75 11.12
N CYS A 52 -12.49 6.59 10.46
CA CYS A 52 -12.17 6.42 9.04
C CYS A 52 -13.25 6.94 8.09
N ILE A 53 -14.42 7.34 8.59
CA ILE A 53 -15.48 7.92 7.76
C ILE A 53 -14.98 9.23 7.15
N ASP A 54 -15.27 9.44 5.86
CA ASP A 54 -14.97 10.67 5.09
C ASP A 54 -13.49 11.08 5.04
N ILE A 55 -12.58 10.13 5.28
CA ILE A 55 -11.15 10.38 5.22
C ILE A 55 -10.70 10.64 3.79
N VAL A 56 -9.95 11.72 3.63
CA VAL A 56 -9.37 12.13 2.36
C VAL A 56 -7.96 11.56 2.28
N ILE A 57 -7.71 10.71 1.28
CA ILE A 57 -6.36 10.24 0.95
C ILE A 57 -5.80 11.19 -0.09
N PRO A 58 -4.77 12.00 0.23
CA PRO A 58 -4.14 12.92 -0.69
C PRO A 58 -3.71 12.22 -1.99
N GLN A 59 -3.90 12.91 -3.11
CA GLN A 59 -3.31 12.50 -4.38
C GLN A 59 -1.96 13.17 -4.54
N THR A 60 -0.90 12.36 -4.65
CA THR A 60 0.43 12.85 -5.02
C THR A 60 0.38 13.31 -6.47
N ARG A 61 0.61 14.60 -6.71
CA ARG A 61 0.80 15.11 -8.09
C ARG A 61 2.20 14.72 -8.53
N LYS A 62 2.30 13.71 -9.40
CA LYS A 62 3.58 13.35 -10.01
C LYS A 62 4.04 14.49 -10.92
N THR A 63 5.31 14.87 -10.83
CA THR A 63 5.89 15.84 -11.77
C THR A 63 6.12 15.18 -13.14
N ILE A 64 6.27 15.97 -14.20
CA ILE A 64 6.56 15.46 -15.56
C ILE A 64 7.85 14.62 -15.55
N GLU A 65 8.82 15.02 -14.74
CA GLU A 65 10.10 14.32 -14.60
C GLU A 65 9.94 12.95 -13.92
N GLU A 66 9.12 12.86 -12.86
CA GLU A 66 8.82 11.59 -12.19
C GLU A 66 8.02 10.62 -13.06
N ILE A 67 7.16 11.15 -13.94
CA ILE A 67 6.43 10.33 -14.92
C ILE A 67 7.40 9.78 -15.96
N LYS A 68 8.33 10.60 -16.46
CA LYS A 68 9.37 10.16 -17.41
C LYS A 68 10.34 9.15 -16.80
N LYS A 69 10.60 9.25 -15.49
CA LYS A 69 11.45 8.30 -14.76
C LYS A 69 10.78 6.95 -14.50
N ASN A 70 9.45 6.87 -14.50
CA ASN A 70 8.72 5.60 -14.43
C ASN A 70 8.66 4.95 -15.81
N ASN A 71 9.82 4.57 -16.37
CA ASN A 71 9.86 3.88 -17.64
C ASN A 71 9.22 2.50 -17.48
N ILE A 72 8.26 2.19 -18.35
CA ILE A 72 7.51 0.93 -18.30
C ILE A 72 8.44 -0.26 -18.57
N GLU A 73 9.47 -0.02 -19.37
CA GLU A 73 10.53 -0.98 -19.71
C GLU A 73 11.18 -1.58 -18.46
N GLU A 74 11.34 -0.83 -17.36
CA GLU A 74 11.94 -1.35 -16.11
C GLU A 74 11.02 -2.31 -15.32
N LYS A 75 9.76 -2.50 -15.74
CA LYS A 75 8.77 -3.33 -15.04
C LYS A 75 8.56 -4.70 -15.66
N TYR A 76 9.06 -4.90 -16.87
CA TYR A 76 8.88 -6.12 -17.63
C TYR A 76 10.26 -6.61 -18.07
N LEU A 77 10.43 -7.93 -18.07
CA LEU A 77 11.64 -8.52 -18.62
C LEU A 77 11.52 -8.53 -20.14
N GLU A 78 12.53 -8.01 -20.82
CA GLU A 78 12.70 -8.24 -22.25
C GLU A 78 13.06 -9.71 -22.52
N LEU A 79 13.00 -10.12 -23.79
CA LEU A 79 13.18 -11.53 -24.15
C LEU A 79 14.50 -12.10 -23.63
N GLU A 80 15.58 -11.34 -23.78
CA GLU A 80 16.93 -11.74 -23.37
C GLU A 80 17.05 -11.79 -21.84
N GLU A 81 16.44 -10.85 -21.11
CA GLU A 81 16.46 -10.82 -19.64
C GLU A 81 15.62 -11.96 -19.05
N LEU A 82 14.51 -12.32 -19.71
CA LEU A 82 13.70 -13.47 -19.34
C LEU A 82 14.46 -14.78 -19.58
N GLU A 83 15.16 -14.90 -20.70
CA GLU A 83 16.00 -16.07 -20.99
C GLU A 83 17.11 -16.22 -19.94
N GLU A 84 17.81 -15.13 -19.63
CA GLU A 84 18.83 -15.10 -18.57
C GLU A 84 18.26 -15.50 -17.21
N PHE A 85 17.10 -14.94 -16.83
CA PHE A 85 16.42 -15.29 -15.58
C PHE A 85 16.07 -16.79 -15.51
N LEU A 86 15.51 -17.35 -16.58
CA LEU A 86 15.13 -18.77 -16.63
C LEU A 86 16.33 -19.71 -16.66
N LEU A 87 17.45 -19.31 -17.27
CA LEU A 87 18.69 -20.07 -17.20
C LEU A 87 19.27 -20.05 -15.78
N ALA A 88 19.24 -18.90 -15.11
CA ALA A 88 19.70 -18.77 -13.73
C ALA A 88 18.90 -19.65 -12.76
N THR A 89 17.58 -19.81 -12.96
CA THR A 89 16.78 -20.74 -12.13
C THR A 89 17.13 -22.21 -12.37
N LEU A 90 17.65 -22.58 -13.54
CA LEU A 90 18.14 -23.94 -13.80
C LEU A 90 19.51 -24.21 -13.16
N GLU A 91 20.40 -23.20 -13.16
CA GLU A 91 21.76 -23.34 -12.65
C GLU A 91 21.88 -23.15 -11.13
N HIS A 92 21.05 -22.28 -10.55
CA HIS A 92 21.13 -21.87 -9.16
C HIS A 92 19.84 -22.10 -8.36
N GLY A 93 18.77 -22.56 -9.00
CA GLY A 93 17.51 -22.86 -8.34
C GLY A 93 17.61 -24.00 -7.33
N LEU A 94 16.74 -23.97 -6.33
CA LEU A 94 16.57 -25.04 -5.37
C LEU A 94 15.87 -26.24 -6.03
N LYS A 95 15.98 -27.40 -5.38
CA LYS A 95 15.23 -28.59 -5.79
C LYS A 95 13.73 -28.21 -5.82
N TYR A 96 13.10 -28.38 -6.98
CA TYR A 96 11.71 -28.01 -7.33
C TYR A 96 11.46 -26.58 -7.83
N ASP A 97 12.47 -25.71 -8.00
CA ASP A 97 12.23 -24.39 -8.64
C ASP A 97 11.90 -24.49 -10.14
N LYS A 98 12.10 -25.67 -10.74
CA LYS A 98 11.82 -25.98 -12.15
C LYS A 98 10.40 -26.54 -12.39
N GLU A 99 9.74 -27.06 -11.36
CA GLU A 99 8.52 -27.90 -11.47
C GLU A 99 7.39 -27.44 -10.54
#